data_AF-A0A1Y4R8E9-F1
#
_entry.id   AF-A0A1Y4R8E9-F1
#
_cell.length_a   1.000
_cell.length_b   1.000
_cell.length_c   1.000
_cell.angle_alpha   90.00
_cell.angle_beta   90.00
_cell.angle_gamma   90.00
#
_symmetry.space_group_name_H-M   'P 1'
#
loop_
_entity.id
_entity.type
_entity.pdbx_description
1 polymer ?
#
loop_
_entity_poly.entity_id
_entity_poly.type
_entity_poly.pdbx_seq_one_letter_code
_entity_poly.pdbx_strand_id
1 'polypeptide(L)'
;MAKMLKTIQVRGGYLQVDFSRPERFKAFSNRIMIAYKKAIRGKMPGESIDTTMYRKKVASAFNDFFEDENACQKTFGTDIPGIKQMDEFIDKFSDLADKWLKEM
;
A
#
# COMPACT_ATOMS: atom_id res chain seq x y z
N MET A 1 -13.06 16.59 -15.09
CA MET A 1 -11.72 15.98 -15.21
C MET A 1 -11.90 14.55 -15.68
N ALA A 2 -11.15 14.12 -16.70
CA ALA A 2 -11.15 12.72 -17.13
C ALA A 2 -10.56 11.86 -16.00
N LYS A 3 -11.22 10.75 -15.65
CA LYS A 3 -10.65 9.80 -14.68
C LYS A 3 -9.39 9.20 -15.27
N MET A 4 -8.27 9.27 -14.56
CA MET A 4 -7.02 8.64 -15.00
C MET A 4 -6.87 7.31 -14.27
N LEU A 5 -7.64 6.33 -14.72
CA LEU A 5 -7.62 4.99 -14.18
C LEU A 5 -6.46 4.20 -14.78
N LYS A 6 -5.55 3.73 -13.93
CA LYS A 6 -4.56 2.70 -14.28
C LYS A 6 -4.98 1.39 -13.65
N THR A 7 -4.73 0.30 -14.36
CA THR A 7 -5.01 -1.05 -13.87
C THR A 7 -3.69 -1.76 -13.61
N ILE A 8 -3.58 -2.40 -12.45
CA ILE A 8 -2.43 -3.19 -12.04
C ILE A 8 -2.88 -4.64 -12.00
N GLN A 9 -2.14 -5.53 -12.66
CA GLN A 9 -2.34 -6.96 -12.50
C GLN A 9 -1.64 -7.43 -11.22
N VAL A 10 -2.39 -8.13 -10.37
CA VAL A 10 -1.90 -8.76 -9.15
C VAL A 10 -2.24 -10.25 -9.18
N ARG A 11 -1.68 -11.02 -8.23
CA ARG A 11 -1.84 -12.49 -8.21
C ARG A 11 -3.31 -12.96 -8.26
N GLY A 12 -4.19 -12.28 -7.54
CA GLY A 12 -5.61 -12.60 -7.42
C GLY A 12 -6.53 -11.79 -8.34
N GLY A 13 -5.99 -11.12 -9.37
CA GLY A 13 -6.79 -10.38 -10.35
C GLY A 13 -6.21 -9.03 -10.70
N TYR A 14 -7.04 -7.99 -10.62
CA TYR A 14 -6.67 -6.63 -11.02
C TYR A 14 -7.07 -5.63 -9.94
N LEU A 15 -6.24 -4.61 -9.76
CA LEU A 15 -6.52 -3.43 -8.97
C LEU A 15 -6.65 -2.22 -9.89
N GLN A 16 -7.62 -1.35 -9.61
CA GLN A 16 -7.73 -0.07 -10.29
C GLN A 16 -7.25 1.04 -9.36
N VAL A 17 -6.52 2.00 -9.92
CA VAL A 17 -6.05 3.18 -9.20
C VAL A 17 -6.38 4.42 -10.03
N ASP A 18 -6.99 5.41 -9.38
CA ASP A 18 -7.33 6.69 -10.01
C ASP A 18 -6.26 7.74 -9.68
N PHE A 19 -5.46 8.09 -10.69
CA PHE A 19 -4.45 9.14 -10.59
C PHE A 19 -4.98 10.54 -10.91
N SER A 20 -6.27 10.72 -11.21
CA SER A 20 -6.86 12.06 -11.34
C SER A 20 -6.82 12.88 -10.04
N ARG A 21 -6.48 12.23 -8.92
CA ARG A 21 -6.31 12.82 -7.59
C ARG A 21 -4.96 12.38 -6.98
N PRO A 22 -3.81 12.90 -7.48
CA PRO A 22 -2.49 12.49 -7.02
C PRO A 22 -2.27 12.72 -5.51
N GLU A 23 -3.02 13.64 -4.90
CA GLU A 23 -3.06 13.85 -3.46
C GLU A 23 -3.52 12.62 -2.67
N ARG A 24 -4.39 11.76 -3.23
CA ARG A 24 -4.81 10.50 -2.60
C ARG A 24 -3.65 9.52 -2.52
N PHE A 25 -2.83 9.43 -3.58
CA PHE A 25 -1.63 8.59 -3.58
C PHE A 25 -0.59 9.08 -2.57
N LYS A 26 -0.36 10.39 -2.49
CA LYS A 26 0.55 10.98 -1.48
C LYS A 26 0.03 10.75 -0.06
N ALA A 27 -1.27 10.90 0.18
CA ALA A 27 -1.89 10.65 1.49
C ALA A 27 -1.77 9.16 1.89
N PHE A 28 -1.99 8.25 0.95
CA PHE A 28 -1.80 6.81 1.14
C PHE A 28 -0.35 6.45 1.48
N SER A 29 0.62 6.87 0.65
CA SER A 29 2.05 6.63 0.89
C SER A 29 2.50 7.15 2.26
N ASN A 30 2.06 8.36 2.64
CA ASN A 30 2.32 8.91 3.97
C ASN A 30 1.72 8.08 5.11
N ARG A 31 0.48 7.59 4.98
CA ARG A 31 -0.15 6.71 5.98
C ARG A 31 0.64 5.43 6.18
N ILE A 32 1.10 4.81 5.10
CA ILE A 32 1.92 3.60 5.19
C ILE A 32 3.27 3.90 5.82
N MET A 33 3.98 4.94 5.37
CA MET A 33 5.27 5.33 5.97
C MET A 33 5.16 5.61 7.47
N ILE A 34 4.10 6.29 7.93
CA ILE A 34 3.88 6.56 9.35
C ILE A 34 3.64 5.26 10.12
N ALA A 35 2.81 4.36 9.59
CA ALA A 35 2.52 3.08 10.20
C ALA A 35 3.77 2.17 10.25
N TYR A 36 4.55 2.14 9.17
CA TYR A 36 5.83 1.45 9.08
C TYR A 36 6.82 2.01 10.10
N LYS A 37 7.03 3.33 10.11
CA LYS A 37 7.87 4.02 11.09
C LYS A 37 7.45 3.68 12.52
N LYS A 38 6.16 3.66 12.83
CA LYS A 38 5.67 3.27 14.18
C LYS A 38 5.89 1.78 14.49
N ALA A 39 5.80 0.90 13.50
CA ALA A 39 6.08 -0.53 13.68
C ALA A 39 7.58 -0.83 13.90
N ILE A 40 8.49 0.00 13.36
CA ILE A 40 9.94 -0.15 13.53
C ILE A 40 10.52 0.71 14.67
N ARG A 41 9.88 1.83 15.02
CA ARG A 41 10.36 2.78 16.04
C ARG A 41 10.07 2.21 17.42
N GLY A 42 11.12 1.77 18.11
CA GLY A 42 11.04 1.06 19.38
C GLY A 42 11.68 -0.33 19.36
N LYS A 43 12.15 -0.81 18.19
CA LYS A 43 12.92 -2.06 18.11
C LYS A 43 14.25 -1.93 18.86
N MET A 44 14.32 -2.52 20.05
CA MET A 44 15.61 -2.99 20.57
C MET A 44 15.96 -4.30 19.87
N PRO A 45 17.23 -4.53 19.50
CA PRO A 45 17.64 -5.83 18.95
C PRO A 45 17.34 -6.94 19.96
N GLY A 46 16.45 -7.87 19.60
CA GLY A 46 16.03 -9.00 20.44
C GLY A 46 14.60 -8.94 20.97
N GLU A 47 13.89 -7.82 20.82
CA GLU A 47 12.51 -7.67 21.31
C GLU A 47 11.47 -8.05 20.25
N SER A 48 10.56 -8.97 20.58
CA SER A 48 9.43 -9.32 19.72
C SER A 48 8.29 -8.31 19.94
N ILE A 49 8.22 -7.30 19.08
CA ILE A 49 7.10 -6.35 19.09
C ILE A 49 5.91 -6.99 18.37
N ASP A 50 4.74 -7.02 19.01
CA ASP A 50 3.49 -7.36 18.32
C ASP A 50 3.14 -6.26 17.31
N THR A 51 3.40 -6.54 16.04
CA THR A 51 3.13 -5.62 14.93
C THR A 51 1.75 -5.81 14.31
N THR A 52 0.90 -6.69 14.87
CA THR A 52 -0.38 -7.08 14.27
C THR A 52 -1.34 -5.91 14.11
N MET A 53 -1.46 -5.04 15.12
CA MET A 53 -2.33 -3.85 15.02
C MET A 53 -1.85 -2.89 13.93
N TYR A 54 -0.53 -2.72 13.76
CA TYR A 54 0.03 -1.88 12.71
C TYR A 54 -0.21 -2.48 11.33
N ARG A 55 0.03 -3.78 11.17
CA ARG A 55 -0.23 -4.50 9.91
C ARG A 55 -1.69 -4.40 9.48
N LYS A 56 -2.64 -4.53 10.42
CA LYS A 56 -4.08 -4.33 10.16
C LYS A 56 -4.38 -2.91 9.67
N LYS A 57 -3.79 -1.88 10.29
CA LYS A 57 -3.99 -0.48 9.85
C LYS A 57 -3.46 -0.22 8.45
N VAL A 58 -2.30 -0.79 8.12
CA VAL A 58 -1.74 -0.66 6.77
C VAL A 58 -2.59 -1.42 5.75
N ALA A 59 -3.08 -2.61 6.11
CA ALA A 59 -3.94 -3.41 5.23
C ALA A 59 -5.26 -2.68 4.93
N SER A 60 -5.88 -2.09 5.95
CA SER A 60 -7.06 -1.23 5.78
C SER A 60 -6.76 -0.04 4.86
N ALA A 61 -5.64 0.67 5.06
CA ALA A 61 -5.26 1.79 4.22
C ALA A 61 -5.00 1.39 2.75
N PHE A 62 -4.50 0.16 2.53
CA PHE A 62 -4.30 -0.40 1.20
C PHE A 62 -5.63 -0.65 0.50
N ASN A 63 -6.56 -1.32 1.17
CA ASN A 63 -7.91 -1.56 0.65
C ASN A 63 -8.64 -0.25 0.36
N ASP A 64 -8.56 0.74 1.26
CA ASP A 64 -9.15 2.07 1.07
C ASP A 64 -8.57 2.79 -0.15
N PHE A 65 -7.27 2.67 -0.40
CA PHE A 65 -6.60 3.35 -1.51
C PHE A 65 -7.00 2.77 -2.86
N PHE A 66 -7.16 1.45 -2.94
CA PHE A 66 -7.63 0.76 -4.15
C PHE A 66 -9.16 0.69 -4.24
N GLU A 67 -9.88 1.26 -3.27
CA GLU A 67 -11.33 1.24 -3.16
C GLU A 67 -11.91 -0.20 -3.31
N ASP A 68 -11.18 -1.18 -2.77
CA ASP A 68 -11.49 -2.61 -2.85
C ASP A 68 -11.13 -3.29 -1.52
N GLU A 69 -12.16 -3.77 -0.79
CA GLU A 69 -12.02 -4.45 0.50
C GLU A 69 -11.20 -5.75 0.43
N ASN A 70 -11.06 -6.34 -0.77
CA ASN A 70 -10.29 -7.55 -1.01
C ASN A 70 -8.91 -7.26 -1.64
N ALA A 71 -8.49 -6.00 -1.74
CA ALA A 71 -7.25 -5.65 -2.42
C ALA A 71 -6.03 -6.35 -1.79
N CYS A 72 -5.96 -6.43 -0.45
CA CYS A 72 -4.92 -7.18 0.25
C CYS A 72 -4.94 -8.67 -0.09
N GLN A 73 -6.11 -9.32 -0.03
CA GLN A 73 -6.24 -10.73 -0.36
C GLN A 73 -5.85 -11.02 -1.82
N LYS A 74 -6.24 -10.16 -2.77
CA LYS A 74 -5.87 -10.28 -4.19
C LYS A 74 -4.37 -10.05 -4.43
N THR A 75 -3.76 -9.14 -3.69
CA THR A 75 -2.35 -8.76 -3.91
C THR A 75 -1.39 -9.71 -3.23
N PHE A 76 -1.66 -10.01 -1.96
CA PHE A 76 -0.73 -10.72 -1.07
C PHE A 76 -1.18 -12.14 -0.73
N GLY A 77 -2.43 -12.52 -1.06
CA GLY A 77 -3.02 -13.79 -0.65
C GLY A 77 -3.40 -13.85 0.84
N THR A 78 -3.42 -12.70 1.52
CA THR A 78 -3.76 -12.57 2.95
C THR A 78 -4.36 -11.20 3.23
N ASP A 79 -5.27 -11.13 4.20
CA ASP A 79 -5.89 -9.88 4.67
C ASP A 79 -4.94 -9.00 5.49
N ILE A 80 -3.89 -9.61 6.08
CA ILE A 80 -2.93 -8.92 6.95
C ILE A 80 -1.52 -9.31 6.49
N PRO A 81 -1.01 -8.71 5.40
CA PRO A 81 0.30 -9.06 4.88
C PRO A 81 1.42 -8.67 5.86
N GLY A 82 2.54 -9.39 5.72
CA GLY A 82 3.74 -9.09 6.48
C GLY A 82 4.31 -7.72 6.08
N ILE A 83 5.01 -7.08 7.01
CA ILE A 83 5.64 -5.78 6.77
C ILE A 83 6.56 -5.80 5.54
N LYS A 84 7.34 -6.87 5.34
CA LYS A 84 8.21 -7.04 4.16
C LYS A 84 7.43 -7.10 2.84
N GLN A 85 6.29 -7.80 2.80
CA GLN A 85 5.48 -7.90 1.57
C GLN A 85 4.91 -6.54 1.16
N MET A 86 4.50 -5.74 2.15
CA MET A 86 4.04 -4.37 1.91
C MET A 86 5.16 -3.46 1.44
N ASP A 87 6.35 -3.55 2.05
CA ASP A 87 7.53 -2.77 1.67
C ASP A 87 7.93 -3.05 0.21
N GLU A 88 8.04 -4.33 -0.16
CA GLU A 88 8.32 -4.74 -1.54
C GLU A 88 7.27 -4.27 -2.55
N PHE A 89 5.99 -4.26 -2.16
CA PHE A 89 4.94 -3.74 -3.02
C PHE A 89 5.07 -2.23 -3.21
N ILE A 90 5.30 -1.48 -2.14
CA ILE A 90 5.40 -0.02 -2.18
C ILE A 90 6.58 0.41 -3.02
N ASP A 91 7.73 -0.25 -2.87
CA ASP A 91 8.92 0.01 -3.67
C ASP A 91 8.61 -0.10 -5.18
N LYS A 92 8.05 -1.25 -5.59
CA LYS A 92 7.65 -1.48 -7.00
C LYS A 92 6.53 -0.56 -7.48
N PHE A 93 5.56 -0.28 -6.61
CA PHE A 93 4.41 0.56 -6.95
C PHE A 93 4.78 2.03 -7.06
N SER A 94 5.73 2.51 -6.25
CA SER A 94 6.21 3.90 -6.28
C SER A 94 6.88 4.20 -7.61
N ASP A 95 7.74 3.30 -8.11
CA ASP A 95 8.37 3.45 -9.43
C ASP A 95 7.35 3.49 -10.58
N LEU A 96 6.30 2.66 -10.50
CA LEU A 96 5.21 2.64 -11.48
C LEU A 96 4.39 3.93 -11.42
N ALA A 97 4.03 4.37 -10.21
CA ALA A 97 3.28 5.61 -9.98
C ALA A 97 4.06 6.83 -10.48
N ASP A 98 5.36 6.92 -10.20
CA ASP A 98 6.21 8.02 -10.67
C ASP A 98 6.30 8.08 -12.19
N LYS A 99 6.38 6.94 -12.88
CA LYS A 99 6.34 6.90 -14.34
C LYS A 99 5.02 7.44 -14.88
N TRP A 100 3.89 6.97 -14.34
CA TRP A 100 2.58 7.44 -14.79
C TRP A 100 2.33 8.92 -14.49
N LEU A 101 2.85 9.44 -13.38
CA LEU A 101 2.76 10.87 -13.05
C LEU A 101 3.66 11.74 -13.95
N LYS A 102 4.76 11.22 -14.49
CA LYS A 102 5.65 11.93 -15.44
C LYS A 102 5.14 11.88 -16.90
N GLU A 103 4.30 10.90 -17.22
CA GLU A 103 3.59 10.82 -18.51
C GLU A 103 2.38 11.78 -18.59
N MET A 104 2.07 12.47 -17.50
CA MET A 104 1.09 13.57 -17.43
C MET A 104 1.69 14.89 -17.90
#